data_AF-A0A1Y0MI71-F1
#
_entry.id   AF-A0A1Y0MI71-F1
#
_cell.length_a   1.000
_cell.length_b   1.000
_cell.length_c   1.000
_cell.angle_alpha   90.00
_cell.angle_beta   90.00
_cell.angle_gamma   90.00
#
_symmetry.space_group_name_H-M   'P 1'
#
loop_
_entity.id
_entity.type
_entity.pdbx_description
1 polymer ?
#
loop_
_entity_poly.entity_id
_entity_poly.type
_entity_poly.pdbx_seq_one_letter_code
_entity_poly.pdbx_strand_id
1 'polypeptide(L)'
;MIKQLIIYSAVFALLFFLLLHGHDWILKQNDIGLRFSFYDTDLFFAVSSALICIHLQFFSGIETLKSQLGYIYLPTLFIKGVIFFISFKNSVFSIEKLTTSERLSLLIPLFIFLIAEVYFVIKILKETNAEI
;
A
#
# COMPACT_ATOMS: atom_id res chain seq x y z
N MET A 1 9.29 17.68 -7.29
CA MET A 1 7.86 17.31 -7.39
C MET A 1 7.59 16.22 -8.44
N ILE A 2 7.60 16.49 -9.75
CA ILE A 2 7.24 15.46 -10.77
C ILE A 2 8.17 14.24 -10.78
N LYS A 3 9.49 14.45 -10.63
CA LYS A 3 10.49 13.37 -10.59
C LYS A 3 10.24 12.41 -9.43
N GLN A 4 9.90 12.92 -8.25
CA GLN A 4 9.61 12.10 -7.07
C GLN A 4 8.32 11.32 -7.24
N LEU A 5 7.28 11.94 -7.81
CA LEU A 5 6.02 11.28 -8.12
C LEU A 5 6.24 10.08 -9.06
N ILE A 6 7.01 10.26 -10.13
CA ILE A 6 7.37 9.18 -11.07
C ILE A 6 8.13 8.08 -10.35
N ILE A 7 9.10 8.43 -9.49
CA ILE A 7 9.88 7.43 -8.74
C ILE A 7 8.99 6.62 -7.79
N TYR A 8 8.10 7.26 -7.04
CA TYR A 8 7.22 6.56 -6.09
C TYR A 8 6.27 5.62 -6.83
N SER A 9 5.60 6.10 -7.88
CA SER A 9 4.74 5.26 -8.72
C SER A 9 5.50 4.08 -9.35
N ALA A 10 6.72 4.31 -9.85
CA ALA A 10 7.54 3.25 -10.43
C ALA A 10 7.95 2.19 -9.39
N VAL A 11 8.31 2.60 -8.17
CA VAL A 11 8.68 1.65 -7.10
C VAL A 11 7.48 0.81 -6.68
N PHE A 12 6.30 1.42 -6.49
CA PHE A 12 5.10 0.66 -6.15
C PHE A 12 4.67 -0.29 -7.28
N ALA A 13 4.77 0.14 -8.55
CA ALA A 13 4.51 -0.72 -9.68
C ALA A 13 5.50 -1.90 -9.74
N LEU A 14 6.80 -1.65 -9.54
CA LEU A 14 7.81 -2.70 -9.51
C LEU A 14 7.56 -3.70 -8.36
N LEU A 15 7.26 -3.21 -7.16
CA LEU A 15 6.93 -4.05 -6.01
C LEU A 15 5.70 -4.91 -6.28
N PHE A 16 4.65 -4.33 -6.88
CA PHE A 16 3.45 -5.06 -7.31
C PHE A 16 3.79 -6.18 -8.29
N PHE A 17 4.57 -5.90 -9.33
CA PHE A 17 4.97 -6.94 -10.28
C PHE A 17 5.80 -8.06 -9.61
N LEU A 18 6.74 -7.71 -8.73
CA LEU A 18 7.56 -8.69 -8.02
C LEU A 18 6.72 -9.56 -7.08
N LEU A 19 5.79 -8.96 -6.34
CA LEU A 19 4.91 -9.68 -5.43
C LEU A 19 3.94 -10.58 -6.18
N LEU A 20 3.31 -10.07 -7.24
CA LEU A 20 2.37 -10.85 -8.05
C LEU A 20 3.01 -12.11 -8.62
N HIS A 21 4.17 -11.98 -9.28
CA HIS A 21 4.84 -13.12 -9.89
C HIS A 21 5.47 -14.05 -8.85
N GLY A 22 6.07 -13.48 -7.79
CA GLY A 22 6.65 -14.26 -6.71
C GLY A 22 5.61 -15.09 -5.98
N HIS A 23 4.43 -14.51 -5.72
CA HIS A 23 3.34 -15.19 -5.07
C HIS A 23 2.72 -16.28 -5.94
N ASP A 24 2.44 -15.98 -7.23
CA ASP A 24 1.93 -16.97 -8.19
C ASP A 24 2.86 -18.19 -8.33
N TRP A 25 4.18 -17.97 -8.37
CA TRP A 25 5.17 -19.04 -8.38
C TRP A 25 5.11 -19.91 -7.10
N ILE A 26 5.01 -19.29 -5.92
CA ILE A 26 4.90 -20.01 -4.64
C ILE A 26 3.60 -20.82 -4.58
N LEU A 27 2.47 -20.24 -4.99
CA LEU A 27 1.18 -20.92 -4.96
C LEU A 27 1.16 -22.14 -5.87
N LYS A 28 1.66 -22.00 -7.11
CA LYS A 28 1.75 -23.10 -8.07
C LYS A 28 2.66 -24.24 -7.60
N GLN A 29 3.79 -23.91 -6.98
CA GLN A 29 4.74 -24.91 -6.49
C GLN A 29 4.17 -25.76 -5.34
N ASN A 30 3.24 -25.21 -4.57
CA ASN A 30 2.65 -25.84 -3.38
C ASN A 30 1.19 -26.30 -3.59
N ASP A 31 0.65 -26.18 -4.81
CA ASP A 31 -0.74 -26.50 -5.16
C ASP A 31 -1.77 -25.81 -4.24
N ILE A 32 -1.51 -24.53 -3.90
CA ILE A 32 -2.36 -23.75 -2.99
C ILE A 32 -3.39 -22.96 -3.79
N GLY A 33 -4.66 -23.31 -3.65
CA GLY A 33 -5.79 -22.51 -4.16
C GLY A 33 -6.26 -21.45 -3.16
N LEU A 34 -6.32 -20.19 -3.58
CA LEU A 34 -6.90 -19.09 -2.79
C LEU A 34 -8.38 -18.91 -3.15
N ARG A 35 -9.23 -18.67 -2.13
CA ARG A 35 -10.67 -18.41 -2.32
C ARG A 35 -11.01 -16.94 -2.63
N PHE A 36 -10.00 -16.08 -2.68
CA PHE A 36 -10.11 -14.69 -3.08
C PHE A 36 -9.07 -14.35 -4.15
N SER A 37 -9.29 -13.25 -4.87
CA SER A 37 -8.36 -12.76 -5.88
C SER A 37 -7.15 -12.09 -5.22
N PHE A 38 -6.00 -12.75 -5.26
CA PHE A 38 -4.74 -12.16 -4.80
C PHE A 38 -4.40 -10.89 -5.60
N TYR A 39 -4.61 -10.92 -6.91
CA TYR A 39 -4.37 -9.79 -7.81
C TYR A 39 -5.10 -8.53 -7.34
N ASP A 40 -6.40 -8.63 -7.05
CA ASP A 40 -7.19 -7.45 -6.66
C ASP A 40 -6.74 -6.89 -5.31
N THR A 41 -6.44 -7.77 -4.35
CA THR A 41 -5.96 -7.36 -3.02
C THR A 41 -4.57 -6.72 -3.09
N ASP A 42 -3.66 -7.29 -3.87
CA ASP A 42 -2.29 -6.80 -4.05
C ASP A 42 -2.30 -5.46 -4.78
N LEU A 43 -3.14 -5.33 -5.82
CA LEU A 43 -3.33 -4.10 -6.57
C LEU A 43 -3.90 -3.00 -5.67
N PHE A 44 -4.86 -3.32 -4.81
CA PHE A 44 -5.38 -2.37 -3.83
C PHE A 44 -4.28 -1.84 -2.91
N PHE A 45 -3.43 -2.70 -2.36
CA PHE A 45 -2.35 -2.26 -1.49
C PHE A 45 -1.33 -1.38 -2.23
N ALA A 46 -0.94 -1.77 -3.43
CA ALA A 46 -0.03 -0.99 -4.28
C ALA A 46 -0.60 0.40 -4.61
N VAL A 47 -1.84 0.44 -5.11
CA VAL A 47 -2.48 1.69 -5.55
C VAL A 47 -2.77 2.60 -4.37
N SER A 48 -3.33 2.07 -3.28
CA SER A 48 -3.63 2.88 -2.09
C SER A 48 -2.37 3.50 -1.49
N SER A 49 -1.27 2.74 -1.39
CA SER A 49 0.02 3.27 -0.92
C SER A 49 0.61 4.32 -1.84
N ALA A 50 0.57 4.08 -3.15
CA ALA A 50 1.02 5.08 -4.13
C ALA A 50 0.20 6.37 -4.03
N LEU A 51 -1.12 6.27 -3.94
CA LEU A 51 -2.00 7.43 -3.79
C LEU A 51 -1.70 8.22 -2.52
N ILE A 52 -1.49 7.56 -1.38
CA ILE A 52 -1.15 8.24 -0.12
C ILE A 52 0.16 9.03 -0.28
N CYS A 53 1.21 8.41 -0.82
CA CYS A 53 2.48 9.09 -1.06
C CYS A 53 2.34 10.27 -2.04
N ILE A 54 1.54 10.12 -3.10
CA ILE A 54 1.26 11.19 -4.07
C ILE A 54 0.54 12.37 -3.42
N HIS A 55 -0.51 12.11 -2.63
CA HIS A 55 -1.25 13.17 -1.94
C HIS A 55 -0.39 13.89 -0.91
N LEU A 56 0.42 13.16 -0.13
CA LEU A 56 1.35 13.78 0.81
C LEU A 56 2.42 14.63 0.12
N GLN A 57 2.97 14.14 -1.00
CA GLN A 57 3.93 14.90 -1.81
C GLN A 57 3.29 16.16 -2.43
N PHE A 58 1.99 16.14 -2.72
CA PHE A 58 1.26 17.32 -3.16
C PHE A 58 1.05 18.31 -2.00
N PHE A 59 0.63 17.82 -0.84
CA PHE A 59 0.44 18.65 0.37
C PHE A 59 1.74 19.25 0.90
N SER A 60 2.89 18.62 0.66
CA SER A 60 4.19 19.19 1.02
C SER A 60 4.54 20.45 0.23
N GLY A 61 3.88 20.70 -0.91
CA GLY A 61 4.00 21.95 -1.65
C GLY A 61 3.20 23.12 -1.05
N ILE A 62 2.33 22.88 -0.06
CA ILE A 62 1.46 23.90 0.54
C ILE A 62 2.03 24.31 1.89
N GLU A 63 2.51 25.55 2.00
CA GLU A 63 3.23 26.05 3.19
C GLU A 63 2.49 25.80 4.52
N THR A 64 1.17 26.02 4.55
CA THR A 64 0.36 25.83 5.76
C THR A 64 0.23 24.37 6.19
N LEU A 65 0.38 23.43 5.25
CA LEU A 65 0.24 21.99 5.50
C LEU A 65 1.58 21.31 5.78
N LYS A 66 2.71 21.93 5.43
CA LYS A 66 4.06 21.37 5.61
C LYS A 66 4.30 20.87 7.04
N SER A 67 3.97 21.69 8.05
CA SER A 67 4.15 21.35 9.47
C SER A 67 3.16 20.29 9.97
N GLN A 68 2.08 20.01 9.22
CA GLN A 68 1.00 19.12 9.61
C GLN A 68 0.99 17.78 8.85
N LEU A 69 1.92 17.55 7.93
CA LEU A 69 1.94 16.35 7.07
C LEU A 69 1.89 15.03 7.84
N GLY A 70 2.57 14.93 8.98
CA GLY A 70 2.51 13.73 9.83
C GLY A 70 1.12 13.49 10.42
N TYR A 71 0.44 14.57 10.82
CA TYR A 71 -0.95 14.51 11.29
C TYR A 71 -1.93 14.19 10.17
N ILE A 72 -1.66 14.64 8.94
CA ILE A 72 -2.46 14.31 7.75
C ILE A 72 -2.28 12.83 7.37
N TYR A 73 -1.06 12.27 7.49
CA TYR A 73 -0.80 10.87 7.15
C TYR A 73 -1.55 9.89 8.05
N LEU A 74 -1.54 10.09 9.37
CA LEU A 74 -2.10 9.12 10.32
C LEU A 74 -3.56 8.68 10.02
N PRO A 75 -4.53 9.59 9.77
CA PRO A 75 -5.90 9.18 9.43
C PRO A 75 -5.99 8.45 8.08
N THR A 76 -5.06 8.66 7.14
CA THR A 76 -5.09 7.94 5.85
C THR A 76 -4.91 6.43 6.01
N LEU A 77 -4.19 5.98 7.04
CA LEU A 77 -4.05 4.56 7.35
C LEU A 77 -5.38 3.92 7.76
N PHE A 78 -6.15 4.61 8.60
CA PHE A 78 -7.47 4.14 9.01
C PHE A 78 -8.45 4.17 7.83
N ILE A 79 -8.45 5.25 7.05
CA ILE A 79 -9.29 5.37 5.86
C ILE A 79 -8.97 4.25 4.87
N LYS A 80 -7.69 3.97 4.60
CA LYS A 80 -7.25 2.85 3.75
C LYS A 80 -7.78 1.51 4.26
N GLY A 81 -7.69 1.26 5.57
CA GLY A 81 -8.23 0.04 6.18
C GLY A 81 -9.75 -0.09 6.03
N VAL A 82 -10.50 0.99 6.24
CA VAL A 82 -11.96 1.01 6.06
C VAL A 82 -12.34 0.78 4.60
N ILE A 83 -11.65 1.44 3.65
CA ILE A 83 -11.90 1.25 2.22
C ILE A 83 -11.58 -0.20 1.82
N PHE A 84 -10.50 -0.79 2.34
CA PHE A 84 -10.18 -2.20 2.12
C PHE A 84 -11.31 -3.11 2.60
N PHE A 85 -11.78 -2.92 3.83
CA PHE A 85 -12.87 -3.71 4.39
C PHE A 85 -14.14 -3.63 3.53
N ILE A 86 -14.53 -2.44 3.12
CA ILE A 86 -15.74 -2.25 2.29
C ILE A 86 -15.55 -2.88 0.91
N SER A 87 -14.40 -2.66 0.27
CA SER A 87 -14.12 -3.14 -1.09
C SER A 87 -14.05 -4.66 -1.18
N PHE A 88 -13.52 -5.32 -0.14
CA PHE A 88 -13.32 -6.76 -0.12
C PHE A 88 -14.29 -7.50 0.82
N LYS A 89 -15.39 -6.84 1.24
CA LYS A 89 -16.37 -7.41 2.17
C LYS A 89 -16.91 -8.75 1.67
N ASN A 90 -17.28 -8.82 0.39
CA ASN A 90 -17.92 -10.00 -0.21
C ASN A 90 -16.92 -11.06 -0.68
N SER A 91 -15.66 -10.68 -0.91
CA SER A 91 -14.64 -11.58 -1.48
C SER A 91 -13.69 -12.16 -0.44
N VAL A 92 -13.26 -11.33 0.53
CA VAL A 92 -12.31 -11.74 1.58
C VAL A 92 -13.02 -11.93 2.92
N PHE A 93 -13.83 -10.96 3.35
CA PHE A 93 -14.43 -10.97 4.68
C PHE A 93 -15.71 -11.80 4.81
N SER A 94 -16.26 -12.30 3.69
CA SER A 94 -17.35 -13.28 3.68
C SER A 94 -16.87 -14.70 3.97
N ILE A 95 -15.56 -14.93 3.90
CA ILE A 95 -14.94 -16.22 4.16
C ILE A 95 -14.88 -16.45 5.68
N GLU A 96 -15.69 -17.39 6.17
CA GLU A 96 -15.89 -17.67 7.60
C GLU A 96 -14.58 -17.92 8.36
N LYS A 97 -13.65 -18.67 7.76
CA LYS A 97 -12.32 -18.92 8.32
C LYS A 97 -11.28 -18.99 7.21
N LEU A 98 -10.41 -17.98 7.14
CA LEU A 98 -9.22 -18.00 6.30
C LEU A 98 -8.23 -19.04 6.82
N THR A 99 -7.68 -19.83 5.90
CA THR A 99 -6.54 -20.73 6.14
C THR A 99 -5.28 -19.92 6.45
N THR A 100 -4.26 -20.58 6.99
CA THR A 100 -2.97 -19.92 7.27
C THR A 100 -2.35 -19.35 5.98
N SER A 101 -2.39 -20.11 4.88
CA SER A 101 -1.87 -19.66 3.59
C SER A 101 -2.60 -18.41 3.08
N GLU A 102 -3.94 -18.39 3.17
CA GLU A 102 -4.74 -17.23 2.78
C GLU A 102 -4.44 -15.98 3.64
N ARG A 103 -4.27 -16.16 4.95
CA ARG A 103 -3.90 -15.04 5.85
C ARG A 103 -2.53 -14.48 5.50
N LEU A 104 -1.54 -15.35 5.26
CA LEU A 104 -0.20 -14.94 4.87
C LEU A 104 -0.20 -14.24 3.51
N SER A 105 -1.03 -14.73 2.58
CA SER A 105 -1.22 -14.13 1.25
C SER A 105 -1.81 -12.72 1.31
N LEU A 106 -2.52 -12.35 2.38
CA LEU A 106 -2.98 -10.98 2.61
C LEU A 106 -1.96 -10.14 3.40
N LEU A 107 -1.40 -10.71 4.47
CA LEU A 107 -0.52 -9.98 5.39
C LEU A 107 0.83 -9.62 4.75
N ILE A 108 1.41 -10.51 3.95
CA ILE A 108 2.73 -10.27 3.34
C ILE A 108 2.68 -9.05 2.41
N PRO A 109 1.77 -8.97 1.42
CA PRO A 109 1.58 -7.76 0.62
C PRO A 109 1.29 -6.51 1.46
N LEU A 110 0.36 -6.62 2.41
CA LEU A 110 -0.03 -5.50 3.27
C LEU A 110 1.20 -4.88 3.95
N PHE A 111 2.04 -5.69 4.60
CA PHE A 111 3.21 -5.19 5.31
C PHE A 111 4.29 -4.67 4.35
N ILE A 112 4.52 -5.33 3.21
CA ILE A 112 5.53 -4.88 2.25
C ILE A 112 5.17 -3.50 1.69
N PHE A 113 3.92 -3.31 1.27
CA PHE A 113 3.46 -2.01 0.77
C PHE A 113 3.42 -0.96 1.88
N LEU A 114 3.01 -1.32 3.09
CA LEU A 114 3.01 -0.39 4.23
C LEU A 114 4.44 0.06 4.61
N ILE A 115 5.42 -0.85 4.60
CA ILE A 115 6.82 -0.50 4.88
C ILE A 115 7.35 0.45 3.82
N ALA A 116 7.08 0.17 2.53
CA ALA A 116 7.48 1.05 1.43
C ALA A 116 6.78 2.43 1.53
N GLU A 117 5.50 2.45 1.87
CA GLU A 117 4.72 3.67 2.11
C GLU A 117 5.33 4.51 3.25
N VAL A 118 5.54 3.92 4.42
CA VAL A 118 6.15 4.59 5.58
C VAL A 118 7.55 5.11 5.24
N TYR A 119 8.35 4.35 4.51
CA TYR A 119 9.68 4.78 4.07
C TYR A 119 9.59 6.07 3.22
N PHE A 120 8.70 6.12 2.23
CA PHE A 120 8.52 7.31 1.42
C PHE A 120 7.91 8.48 2.20
N VAL A 121 6.96 8.22 3.10
CA VAL A 121 6.39 9.24 3.99
C VAL A 121 7.49 9.89 4.83
N ILE A 122 8.36 9.11 5.46
CA ILE A 122 9.50 9.62 6.24
C ILE A 122 10.42 10.47 5.35
N LYS A 123 10.67 10.03 4.10
CA LYS A 123 11.48 10.78 3.16
C LYS A 123 10.85 12.14 2.82
N ILE A 124 9.55 12.17 2.51
CA ILE A 124 8.80 13.40 2.20
C ILE A 124 8.86 14.37 3.40
N LEU A 125 8.63 13.87 4.62
CA LEU A 125 8.68 14.68 5.84
C LEU A 125 10.06 15.29 6.07
N LYS A 126 11.13 14.50 5.88
CA LYS A 126 12.51 14.98 6.04
C LYS A 126 12.88 16.05 5.03
N GLU A 127 12.52 15.86 3.77
CA GLU A 127 12.76 16.84 2.71
C GLU A 127 11.98 18.14 2.98
N THR A 128 10.74 18.03 3.44
CA THR A 128 9.91 19.20 3.79
C THR A 128 10.48 19.99 4.96
N ASN A 129 10.97 19.31 6.01
CA ASN A 129 11.54 19.95 7.19
C ASN A 129 12.92 20.56 6.97
N ALA A 130 13.66 20.13 5.93
CA ALA A 130 14.95 20.71 5.57
C ALA A 130 14.83 22.02 4.78
N GLU A 131 13.63 22.34 4.25
CA GLU A 131 13.32 23.58 3.54
C GLU A 131 12.79 24.70 4.45
N ILE A 132 12.58 24.42 5.74
CA ILE A 132 12.10 25.37 6.77
C ILE A 132 13.30 25.81 7.62
#